data_AF-A0A5D4NQM6-F1
#
_entry.id   AF-A0A5D4NQM6-F1
#
_cell.length_a   1.000
_cell.length_b   1.000
_cell.length_c   1.000
_cell.angle_alpha   90.00
_cell.angle_beta   90.00
_cell.angle_gamma   90.00
#
_symmetry.space_group_name_H-M   'P 1'
#
loop_
_entity.id
_entity.type
_entity.pdbx_description
1 polymer ?
#
loop_
_entity_poly.entity_id
_entity_poly.type
_entity_poly.pdbx_seq_one_letter_code
_entity_poly.pdbx_strand_id
1 'polypeptide(L)' 'MNHEVMIIGAGQAGLSMGCYMKQSRAAFVILDRASEIGEV' A
#
# COMPACT_ATOMS: atom_id res chain seq x y z
N MET A 1 12.53 7.75 8.65
CA MET A 1 11.38 7.71 7.73
C MET A 1 10.13 7.52 8.57
N ASN A 2 9.31 8.57 8.77
CA ASN A 2 8.01 8.42 9.46
C ASN A 2 6.97 8.07 8.40
N HIS A 3 6.55 6.81 8.34
CA HIS A 3 5.35 6.42 7.60
C HIS A 3 4.27 6.28 8.67
N GLU A 4 3.26 7.13 8.61
CA GLU A 4 2.19 7.15 9.61
C GLU A 4 1.21 5.98 9.40
N VAL A 5 1.22 5.40 8.19
CA VAL A 5 0.32 4.33 7.79
C VAL A 5 1.11 3.19 7.12
N MET A 6 0.89 1.97 7.60
CA MET A 6 1.38 0.74 7.00
C MET A 6 0.20 -0.06 6.45
N ILE A 7 0.23 -0.34 5.15
CA ILE A 7 -0.75 -1.18 4.46
C ILE A 7 -0.13 -2.56 4.28
N ILE A 8 -0.80 -3.61 4.75
CA ILE A 8 -0.36 -5.00 4.59
C ILE A 8 -1.22 -5.66 3.51
N GLY A 9 -0.56 -6.16 2.47
CA GLY A 9 -1.17 -6.66 1.23
C GLY A 9 -1.11 -5.62 0.11
N ALA A 10 -0.57 -6.01 -1.04
CA ALA A 10 -0.43 -5.30 -2.30
C ALA A 10 -1.31 -5.90 -3.41
N GLY A 11 -2.38 -6.62 -3.04
CA GLY A 11 -3.47 -6.97 -3.93
C GLY A 11 -4.34 -5.75 -4.32
N GLN A 12 -5.52 -6.01 -4.91
CA GLN A 12 -6.40 -4.93 -5.41
C GLN A 12 -6.83 -3.93 -4.32
N ALA A 13 -7.17 -4.43 -3.12
CA ALA A 13 -7.58 -3.57 -2.00
C ALA A 13 -6.42 -2.71 -1.49
N GLY A 14 -5.25 -3.32 -1.28
CA GLY A 14 -4.05 -2.63 -0.81
C GLY A 14 -3.58 -1.55 -1.76
N LEU A 15 -3.58 -1.84 -3.07
CA LEU A 15 -3.23 -0.87 -4.10
C LEU A 15 -4.25 0.26 -4.21
N SER A 16 -5.54 -0.03 -4.07
CA SER A 16 -6.58 1.00 -4.04
C SER A 16 -6.38 1.96 -2.87
N MET A 17 -6.05 1.42 -1.68
CA MET A 17 -5.70 2.22 -0.51
C MET A 17 -4.41 3.02 -0.73
N GLY A 18 -3.39 2.44 -1.34
CA GLY A 18 -2.17 3.16 -1.72
C GLY A 18 -2.44 4.31 -2.69
N CYS A 19 -3.35 4.11 -3.66
CA CYS A 19 -3.76 5.15 -4.59
C CYS A 19 -4.48 6.31 -3.87
N TYR A 20 -5.37 5.99 -2.92
CA TYR A 20 -6.01 7.01 -2.08
C TYR A 20 -4.99 7.77 -1.23
N MET A 21 -4.09 7.06 -0.53
CA MET A 21 -3.06 7.68 0.32
C MET A 21 -2.14 8.61 -0.48
N LYS A 22 -1.77 8.21 -1.69
CA LYS A 22 -1.00 9.04 -2.62
C LYS A 22 -1.75 10.32 -3.00
N GLN A 23 -3.04 10.24 -3.30
CA GLN A 23 -3.88 11.41 -3.61
C GLN A 23 -4.00 12.36 -2.41
N SER A 24 -4.10 11.82 -1.20
CA SER A 24 -4.14 12.57 0.06
C SER A 24 -2.78 13.11 0.52
N ARG A 25 -1.70 12.82 -0.21
CA ARG A 25 -0.31 13.18 0.14
C ARG A 25 0.13 12.65 1.52
N ALA A 26 -0.46 11.55 1.97
CA ALA A 26 -0.07 10.89 3.20
C ALA A 26 1.22 10.08 2.99
N ALA A 27 2.07 9.99 4.02
CA ALA A 27 3.23 9.11 4.00
C ALA A 27 2.82 7.67 4.38
N PHE A 28 3.01 6.72 3.47
CA PHE A 28 2.62 5.32 3.67
C PHE A 28 3.60 4.33 3.05
N VAL A 29 3.62 3.09 3.55
CA VAL A 29 4.32 1.94 2.94
C VAL A 29 3.31 0.82 2.71
N ILE A 30 3.44 0.12 1.58
CA ILE A 30 2.74 -1.14 1.33
C ILE A 30 3.76 -2.27 1.46
N LEU A 31 3.43 -3.29 2.25
CA LEU A 31 4.22 -4.52 2.39
C LEU A 31 3.37 -5.71 1.96
N ASP A 32 3.93 -6.59 1.15
CA ASP A 32 3.33 -7.87 0.79
C ASP A 32 4.40 -8.97 0.88
N ARG A 33 3.95 -10.19 1.13
CA ARG A 33 4.75 -11.42 1.06
C ARG A 33 4.79 -11.98 -0.37
N ALA A 34 3.80 -11.65 -1.20
CA ALA A 34 3.74 -12.04 -2.60
C ALA A 34 5.01 -11.63 -3.35
N SER A 35 5.35 -12.40 -4.39
CA SER A 35 6.54 -12.09 -5.19
C SER A 35 6.27 -10.93 -6.14
N GLU A 36 5.00 -10.70 -6.47
CA GLU A 36 4.55 -9.67 -7.39
C GLU A 36 3.38 -8.86 -6.85
N ILE A 37 3.25 -7.62 -7.34
CA ILE A 37 2.15 -6.73 -6.97
C ILE A 37 0.86 -7.19 -7.65
N GLY A 38 -0.25 -7.20 -6.92
CA GLY A 38 -1.55 -7.58 -7.46
C GLY A 38 -1.81 -9.09 -7.52
N GLU A 39 -0.86 -9.90 -7.08
CA GLU A 39 -1.02 -11.35 -6.86
C GLU A 39 -2.10 -11.60 -5.79
N VAL A 40 -2.96 -12.60 -6.01
CA VAL A 40 -4.10 -12.95 -5.13
C VAL A 40 -3.97 -14.40 -4.66
#